data_AF-A0A958LSS5-F1
#
_entry.id   AF-A0A958LSS5-F1
#
_cell.length_a   1.000
_cell.length_b   1.000
_cell.length_c   1.000
_cell.angle_alpha   90.00
_cell.angle_beta   90.00
_cell.angle_gamma   90.00
#
_symmetry.space_group_name_H-M   'P 1'
#
loop_
_entity.id
_entity.type
_entity.pdbx_description
1 polymer ?
#
loop_
_entity_poly.entity_id
_entity_poly.type
_entity_poly.pdbx_seq_one_letter_code
_entity_poly.pdbx_strand_id
1 'polypeptide(L)'
;MAKSISGMIVFCLVSLVFQTNAKADSVWELESGQVTYTVTHLLHDSQGTSRAVKGRGHCGKEGCEFLVAAPVKSFESGNANRDTHMLEVVKGALHPIVSVRIDLKGGAVAGDHQLTAKVQFAGQEKTYENLKISLVKEANKIVTKGHWDLDLDDFKIEKPALLGKSIDKRLGLDLTATWIGG
;
A
#
# COMPACT_ATOMS: atom_id res chain seq x y z
N MET A 1 55.94 -54.82 30.43
CA MET A 1 56.78 -53.79 29.77
C MET A 1 55.90 -53.01 28.81
N ALA A 2 55.82 -51.69 29.01
CA ALA A 2 55.07 -50.76 28.17
C ALA A 2 55.82 -50.46 26.86
N LYS A 3 55.07 -50.17 25.80
CA LYS A 3 55.38 -49.09 24.85
C LYS A 3 54.08 -48.58 24.21
N SER A 4 53.96 -47.27 24.30
CA SER A 4 52.89 -46.36 23.89
C SER A 4 53.06 -45.91 22.43
N ILE A 5 52.12 -45.07 21.97
CA ILE A 5 52.16 -44.04 20.90
C ILE A 5 51.25 -44.42 19.71
N SER A 6 50.05 -43.86 19.57
CA SER A 6 49.64 -42.47 19.21
C SER A 6 49.27 -42.36 17.72
N GLY A 7 48.13 -41.75 17.43
CA GLY A 7 47.61 -41.51 16.08
C GLY A 7 46.09 -41.35 16.12
N MET A 8 45.56 -40.34 16.81
CA MET A 8 45.31 -38.99 16.28
C MET A 8 44.32 -38.98 15.11
N ILE A 9 43.03 -38.84 15.48
CA ILE A 9 42.08 -37.86 14.94
C ILE A 9 42.25 -37.52 13.45
N VAL A 10 41.33 -37.99 12.60
CA VAL A 10 40.68 -37.10 11.61
C VAL A 10 39.25 -37.62 11.36
N PHE A 11 38.31 -37.18 12.18
CA PHE A 11 36.87 -37.32 11.93
C PHE A 11 36.48 -36.21 10.92
N CYS A 12 36.74 -36.42 9.63
CA CYS A 12 36.41 -35.45 8.59
C CYS A 12 34.96 -35.64 8.10
N LEU A 13 34.00 -35.34 8.97
CA LEU A 13 32.60 -35.14 8.59
C LEU A 13 32.50 -33.74 7.96
N VAL A 14 32.97 -33.60 6.72
CA VAL A 14 32.69 -32.41 5.90
C VAL A 14 31.27 -32.58 5.37
N SER A 15 30.29 -32.31 6.22
CA SER A 15 28.95 -31.94 5.75
C SER A 15 29.11 -30.61 5.03
N LEU A 16 29.18 -30.67 3.69
CA LEU A 16 29.02 -29.52 2.81
C LEU A 16 27.66 -28.88 3.14
N VAL A 17 27.66 -27.89 4.01
CA VAL A 17 26.50 -27.02 4.19
C VAL A 17 26.48 -26.14 2.95
N PHE A 18 25.72 -26.56 1.93
CA PHE A 18 25.29 -25.64 0.88
C PHE A 18 24.45 -24.56 1.55
N GLN A 19 25.09 -23.49 2.01
CA GLN A 19 24.41 -22.29 2.44
C GLN A 19 23.83 -21.63 1.18
N THR A 20 22.63 -22.06 0.80
CA THR A 20 21.84 -21.30 -0.16
C THR A 20 21.49 -19.98 0.53
N ASN A 21 22.21 -18.91 0.18
CA ASN A 21 21.81 -17.55 0.50
C ASN A 21 20.56 -17.20 -0.31
N ALA A 22 19.43 -17.84 0.01
CA ALA A 22 18.15 -17.32 -0.39
C ALA A 22 17.88 -16.11 0.51
N LYS A 23 17.74 -14.91 -0.08
CA LYS A 23 17.03 -13.82 0.59
C LYS A 23 15.68 -14.42 1.02
N ALA A 24 15.46 -14.48 2.33
CA ALA A 24 14.20 -14.96 2.87
C ALA A 24 13.09 -14.00 2.42
N ASP A 25 11.92 -14.57 2.15
CA ASP A 25 10.74 -13.75 1.93
C ASP A 25 10.46 -12.94 3.21
N SER A 26 10.13 -11.66 3.04
CA SER A 26 9.80 -10.77 4.15
C SER A 26 8.33 -10.39 4.12
N VAL A 27 7.73 -10.30 5.31
CA VAL A 27 6.35 -9.86 5.49
C VAL A 27 6.37 -8.47 6.12
N TRP A 28 5.51 -7.60 5.60
CA TRP A 28 5.35 -6.24 6.06
C TRP A 28 3.92 -6.01 6.53
N GLU A 29 3.75 -5.29 7.62
CA GLU A 29 2.45 -4.86 8.13
C GLU A 29 2.41 -3.34 8.25
N LEU A 30 1.28 -2.74 7.88
CA LEU A 30 1.05 -1.31 8.04
C LEU A 30 0.75 -1.03 9.51
N GLU A 31 1.70 -0.42 10.21
CA GLU A 31 1.58 -0.03 11.62
C GLU A 31 0.63 1.16 11.79
N SER A 32 0.77 2.16 10.92
CA SER A 32 -0.08 3.34 10.89
C SER A 32 -0.17 3.91 9.49
N GLY A 33 -1.29 4.55 9.15
CA GLY A 33 -1.46 5.18 7.86
C GLY A 33 -2.57 6.22 7.85
N GLN A 34 -2.45 7.15 6.90
CA GLN A 34 -3.44 8.18 6.63
C GLN A 34 -3.61 8.28 5.10
N VAL A 35 -4.86 8.25 4.65
CA VAL A 35 -5.23 8.58 3.28
C VAL A 35 -6.13 9.79 3.30
N THR A 36 -5.79 10.80 2.51
CA THR A 36 -6.61 12.00 2.32
C THR A 36 -6.98 12.09 0.85
N TYR A 37 -8.28 12.20 0.56
CA TYR A 37 -8.74 12.55 -0.77
C TYR A 37 -9.00 14.05 -0.86
N THR A 38 -8.80 14.63 -2.04
CA THR A 38 -9.15 16.01 -2.38
C THR A 38 -10.07 16.03 -3.60
N VAL A 39 -11.22 16.67 -3.46
CA VAL A 39 -12.18 16.94 -4.53
C VAL A 39 -12.25 18.45 -4.75
N THR A 40 -12.17 18.88 -6.00
CA THR A 40 -12.24 20.29 -6.39
C THR A 40 -13.60 20.63 -6.99
N HIS A 41 -14.23 21.71 -6.55
CA HIS A 41 -15.39 22.34 -7.19
C HIS A 41 -15.09 23.81 -7.48
N LEU A 42 -15.09 24.19 -8.75
CA LEU A 42 -14.70 25.53 -9.20
C LEU A 42 -13.30 25.93 -8.68
N LEU A 43 -13.23 26.82 -7.68
CA LEU A 43 -11.99 27.29 -7.06
C LEU A 43 -11.87 26.86 -5.58
N HIS A 44 -12.63 25.85 -5.16
CA HIS A 44 -12.66 25.37 -3.79
C HIS A 44 -12.38 23.89 -3.71
N ASP A 45 -11.54 23.51 -2.76
CA ASP A 45 -11.25 22.12 -2.45
C ASP A 45 -12.03 21.64 -1.22
N SER A 46 -12.37 20.37 -1.24
CA SER A 46 -12.93 19.64 -0.12
C SER A 46 -12.12 18.38 0.09
N GLN A 47 -11.74 18.12 1.34
CA GLN A 47 -10.92 16.97 1.70
C GLN A 47 -11.66 16.04 2.64
N GLY A 48 -11.43 14.74 2.50
CA GLY A 48 -11.84 13.73 3.47
C GLY A 48 -10.66 12.83 3.82
N THR A 49 -10.47 12.56 5.10
CA THR A 49 -9.31 11.82 5.61
C THR A 49 -9.73 10.57 6.35
N SER A 50 -9.06 9.46 6.07
CA SER A 50 -9.13 8.23 6.86
C SER A 50 -7.78 7.94 7.51
N ARG A 51 -7.82 7.56 8.80
CA ARG A 51 -6.70 6.97 9.54
C ARG A 51 -6.94 5.50 9.87
N ALA A 52 -8.03 4.92 9.38
CA ALA A 52 -8.38 3.51 9.58
C ALA A 52 -7.83 2.61 8.46
N VAL A 53 -6.66 2.97 7.96
CA VAL A 53 -5.96 2.26 6.87
C VAL A 53 -5.30 1.02 7.45
N LYS A 54 -5.43 -0.10 6.76
CA LYS A 54 -4.74 -1.35 7.07
C LYS A 54 -3.99 -1.82 5.84
N GLY A 55 -2.91 -2.55 6.05
CA GLY A 55 -2.16 -3.11 4.93
C GLY A 55 -1.24 -4.23 5.35
N ARG A 56 -0.95 -5.09 4.37
CA ARG A 56 0.04 -6.16 4.48
C ARG A 56 0.78 -6.29 3.17
N GLY A 57 2.06 -6.62 3.24
CA GLY A 57 2.91 -6.88 2.08
C GLY A 57 3.71 -8.15 2.23
N HIS A 58 4.08 -8.73 1.10
CA HIS A 58 4.99 -9.84 0.99
C HIS A 58 6.04 -9.51 -0.06
N CYS A 59 7.31 -9.67 0.28
CA CYS A 59 8.44 -9.37 -0.58
C CYS A 59 9.32 -10.61 -0.74
N GLY A 60 9.46 -11.08 -1.97
CA GLY A 60 10.34 -12.18 -2.34
C GLY A 60 11.45 -11.74 -3.29
N LYS A 61 12.00 -12.69 -4.06
CA LYS A 61 13.08 -12.42 -5.03
C LYS A 61 12.61 -11.60 -6.24
N GLU A 62 11.38 -11.82 -6.68
CA GLU A 62 10.82 -11.26 -7.92
C GLU A 62 10.25 -9.84 -7.73
N GLY A 63 9.94 -9.47 -6.49
CA GLY A 63 9.23 -8.23 -6.21
C GLY A 63 8.55 -8.24 -4.86
N CYS A 64 7.71 -7.22 -4.66
CA CYS A 64 6.83 -7.14 -3.52
C CYS A 64 5.38 -6.94 -3.96
N GLU A 65 4.48 -7.64 -3.30
CA GLU A 65 3.04 -7.49 -3.43
C GLU A 65 2.48 -6.89 -2.14
N PHE A 66 1.69 -5.82 -2.25
CA PHE A 66 1.03 -5.20 -1.10
C PHE A 66 -0.48 -5.11 -1.31
N LEU A 67 -1.23 -5.29 -0.23
CA LEU A 67 -2.66 -4.96 -0.16
C LEU A 67 -2.85 -3.88 0.89
N VAL A 68 -3.45 -2.76 0.50
CA VAL A 68 -3.86 -1.67 1.39
C VAL A 68 -5.37 -1.51 1.29
N ALA A 69 -6.06 -1.32 2.41
CA ALA A 69 -7.50 -1.15 2.43
C ALA A 69 -7.94 -0.20 3.55
N ALA A 70 -9.05 0.51 3.32
CA ALA A 70 -9.70 1.35 4.31
C ALA A 70 -11.23 1.20 4.21
N PRO A 71 -11.97 1.25 5.34
CA PRO A 71 -13.42 1.37 5.30
C PRO A 71 -13.83 2.71 4.69
N VAL A 72 -14.75 2.71 3.73
CA VAL A 72 -15.22 3.96 3.09
C VAL A 72 -15.83 4.91 4.13
N LYS A 73 -16.57 4.37 5.11
CA LYS A 73 -17.15 5.14 6.22
C LYS A 73 -16.15 5.83 7.15
N SER A 74 -14.86 5.53 7.04
CA SER A 74 -13.82 6.12 7.89
C SER A 74 -13.23 7.41 7.32
N PHE A 75 -13.65 7.81 6.12
CA PHE A 75 -13.24 9.07 5.53
C PHE A 75 -14.13 10.19 6.04
N GLU A 76 -13.53 11.09 6.82
CA GLU A 76 -14.21 12.21 7.44
C GLU A 76 -13.71 13.53 6.85
N SER A 77 -14.63 14.37 6.43
CA SER A 77 -14.35 15.70 5.89
C SER A 77 -14.55 16.82 6.90
N GLY A 78 -14.99 16.49 8.12
CA GLY A 78 -15.41 17.46 9.13
C GLY A 78 -16.79 18.07 8.90
N ASN A 79 -17.55 17.58 7.91
CA ASN A 79 -18.94 17.98 7.63
C ASN A 79 -19.80 16.72 7.46
N ALA A 80 -20.64 16.42 8.46
CA ALA A 80 -21.45 15.21 8.49
C ALA A 80 -22.40 15.05 7.29
N ASN A 81 -22.94 16.15 6.76
CA ASN A 81 -23.80 16.11 5.57
C ASN A 81 -23.01 15.72 4.33
N ARG A 82 -21.79 16.25 4.19
CA ARG A 82 -20.88 15.89 3.09
C ARG A 82 -20.39 14.45 3.21
N ASP A 83 -20.10 13.98 4.43
CA ASP A 83 -19.64 12.61 4.68
C ASP A 83 -20.76 11.60 4.37
N THR A 84 -21.99 11.90 4.76
CA THR A 84 -23.17 11.08 4.42
C THR A 84 -23.38 11.04 2.91
N HIS A 85 -23.31 12.19 2.24
CA HIS A 85 -23.49 12.25 0.79
C HIS A 85 -22.37 11.53 0.03
N MET A 86 -21.12 11.63 0.50
CA MET A 86 -20.00 10.86 -0.07
C MET A 86 -20.29 9.36 -0.01
N LEU A 87 -20.79 8.85 1.12
CA LEU A 87 -21.14 7.43 1.27
C LEU A 87 -22.23 6.99 0.29
N GLU A 88 -23.24 7.83 0.04
CA GLU A 88 -24.28 7.54 -0.94
C GLU A 88 -23.72 7.46 -2.36
N VAL A 89 -22.95 8.47 -2.76
CA VAL A 89 -22.39 8.62 -4.11
C VAL A 89 -21.48 7.44 -4.47
N VAL A 90 -20.63 7.00 -3.53
CA VAL A 90 -19.71 5.88 -3.75
C VAL A 90 -20.34 4.52 -3.42
N LYS A 91 -21.64 4.50 -3.06
CA LYS A 91 -22.39 3.31 -2.65
C LYS A 91 -21.72 2.55 -1.51
N GLY A 92 -21.23 3.28 -0.50
CA GLY A 92 -20.45 2.75 0.62
C GLY A 92 -21.18 1.67 1.45
N ALA A 93 -22.52 1.62 1.42
CA ALA A 93 -23.27 0.52 2.03
C ALA A 93 -23.12 -0.81 1.27
N LEU A 94 -23.03 -0.76 -0.07
CA LEU A 94 -22.83 -1.92 -0.93
C LEU A 94 -21.35 -2.28 -1.09
N HIS A 95 -20.49 -1.26 -1.07
CA HIS A 95 -19.05 -1.37 -1.26
C HIS A 95 -18.30 -0.73 -0.08
N PRO A 96 -18.28 -1.38 1.10
CA PRO A 96 -17.84 -0.76 2.35
C PRO A 96 -16.33 -0.58 2.47
N ILE A 97 -15.55 -1.16 1.55
CA ILE A 97 -14.09 -1.14 1.56
C ILE A 97 -13.59 -0.58 0.22
N VAL A 98 -12.66 0.38 0.30
CA VAL A 98 -11.76 0.72 -0.81
C VAL A 98 -10.46 -0.05 -0.59
N SER A 99 -9.91 -0.65 -1.65
CA SER A 99 -8.65 -1.38 -1.56
C SER A 99 -7.76 -1.19 -2.78
N VAL A 100 -6.46 -1.30 -2.55
CA VAL A 100 -5.43 -1.20 -3.58
C VAL A 100 -4.51 -2.40 -3.45
N ARG A 101 -4.37 -3.16 -4.53
CA ARG A 101 -3.28 -4.15 -4.69
C ARG A 101 -2.15 -3.50 -5.46
N ILE A 102 -0.94 -3.65 -4.96
CA ILE A 102 0.26 -2.99 -5.47
C ILE A 102 1.29 -4.05 -5.82
N ASP A 103 1.78 -4.00 -7.05
CA ASP A 103 2.91 -4.82 -7.50
C ASP A 103 4.12 -3.91 -7.71
N LEU A 104 5.16 -4.12 -6.90
CA LEU A 104 6.45 -3.47 -6.98
C LEU A 104 7.46 -4.43 -7.60
N LYS A 105 8.03 -4.04 -8.74
CA LYS A 105 9.03 -4.86 -9.44
C LYS A 105 10.41 -4.70 -8.80
N GLY A 106 11.11 -5.80 -8.57
CA GLY A 106 12.47 -5.83 -8.03
C GLY A 106 12.55 -6.05 -6.53
N GLY A 107 13.71 -6.54 -6.05
CA GLY A 107 13.85 -7.10 -4.69
C GLY A 107 14.31 -6.14 -3.59
N ALA A 108 14.19 -4.82 -3.77
CA ALA A 108 14.54 -3.82 -2.77
C ALA A 108 13.29 -3.04 -2.33
N VAL A 109 13.01 -3.04 -1.02
CA VAL A 109 11.82 -2.36 -0.47
C VAL A 109 11.98 -0.84 -0.42
N ALA A 110 13.18 -0.35 -0.10
CA ALA A 110 13.46 1.09 0.01
C ALA A 110 13.98 1.67 -1.33
N GLY A 111 13.76 2.97 -1.52
CA GLY A 111 14.15 3.72 -2.71
C GLY A 111 12.95 4.24 -3.51
N ASP A 112 13.24 4.75 -4.71
CA ASP A 112 12.22 5.18 -5.65
C ASP A 112 11.81 4.02 -6.56
N HIS A 113 10.51 3.83 -6.71
CA HIS A 113 9.96 2.69 -7.45
C HIS A 113 8.88 3.12 -8.43
N GLN A 114 8.73 2.33 -9.48
CA GLN A 114 7.53 2.30 -10.31
C GLN A 114 6.67 1.12 -9.90
N LEU A 115 5.38 1.34 -9.72
CA LEU A 115 4.42 0.32 -9.31
C LEU A 115 3.24 0.24 -10.26
N THR A 116 2.60 -0.93 -10.25
CA THR A 116 1.25 -1.12 -10.79
C THR A 116 0.30 -1.17 -9.61
N ALA A 117 -0.78 -0.39 -9.67
CA ALA A 117 -1.82 -0.36 -8.66
C ALA A 117 -3.16 -0.77 -9.25
N LYS A 118 -3.75 -1.83 -8.69
CA LYS A 118 -5.11 -2.26 -8.98
C LYS A 118 -6.04 -1.79 -7.87
N VAL A 119 -6.83 -0.77 -8.18
CA VAL A 119 -7.74 -0.09 -7.26
C VAL A 119 -9.14 -0.68 -7.41
N GLN A 120 -9.74 -1.05 -6.28
CA GLN A 120 -11.11 -1.52 -6.14
C GLN A 120 -11.89 -0.48 -5.33
N PHE A 121 -12.84 0.18 -5.97
CA PHE A 121 -13.59 1.30 -5.38
C PHE A 121 -14.98 1.42 -6.02
N ALA A 122 -16.00 1.70 -5.20
CA ALA A 122 -17.40 1.82 -5.63
C ALA A 122 -17.90 0.64 -6.50
N GLY A 123 -17.39 -0.57 -6.25
CA GLY A 123 -17.73 -1.79 -6.98
C GLY A 123 -17.10 -1.91 -8.37
N GLN A 124 -16.18 -1.02 -8.73
CA GLN A 124 -15.40 -1.10 -9.96
C GLN A 124 -13.93 -1.39 -9.67
N GLU A 125 -13.24 -1.98 -10.66
CA GLU A 125 -11.80 -2.19 -10.66
C GLU A 125 -11.13 -1.33 -11.73
N LYS A 126 -10.03 -0.67 -11.37
CA LYS A 126 -9.15 0.02 -12.32
C LYS A 126 -7.69 -0.29 -12.04
N THR A 127 -6.92 -0.54 -13.10
CA THR A 127 -5.46 -0.69 -13.01
C THR A 127 -4.78 0.59 -13.49
N TYR A 128 -3.86 1.12 -12.67
CA TYR A 128 -2.97 2.22 -12.96
C TYR A 128 -1.54 1.69 -13.04
N GLU A 129 -0.84 2.02 -14.11
CA GLU A 129 0.53 1.55 -14.36
C GLU A 129 1.54 2.70 -14.24
N ASN A 130 2.80 2.35 -13.99
CA ASN A 130 3.93 3.29 -13.95
C ASN A 130 3.75 4.41 -12.92
N LEU A 131 3.02 4.14 -11.83
CA LEU A 131 2.89 5.07 -10.71
C LEU A 131 4.22 5.15 -9.97
N LYS A 132 4.60 6.36 -9.57
CA LYS A 132 5.84 6.58 -8.82
C LYS A 132 5.55 6.61 -7.32
N ILE A 133 6.46 6.04 -6.54
CA ILE A 133 6.44 6.10 -5.08
C ILE A 133 7.88 6.15 -4.54
N SER A 134 8.06 6.79 -3.39
CA SER A 134 9.32 6.76 -2.65
C SER A 134 9.11 6.07 -1.29
N LEU A 135 9.94 5.07 -1.01
CA LEU A 135 9.94 4.31 0.23
C LEU A 135 11.23 4.59 1.00
N VAL A 136 11.11 5.28 2.12
CA VAL A 136 12.25 5.69 2.95
C VAL A 136 12.41 4.69 4.09
N LYS A 137 13.61 4.13 4.24
CA LYS A 137 13.94 3.31 5.41
C LYS A 137 14.32 4.19 6.59
N GLU A 138 13.56 4.05 7.68
CA GLU A 138 13.80 4.73 8.95
C GLU A 138 13.97 3.68 10.05
N ALA A 139 15.21 3.44 10.48
CA ALA A 139 15.56 2.37 11.41
C ALA A 139 15.03 0.99 10.96
N ASN A 140 14.04 0.44 11.68
CA ASN A 140 13.36 -0.82 11.40
C ASN A 140 11.99 -0.64 10.74
N LYS A 141 11.70 0.55 10.21
CA LYS A 141 10.44 0.92 9.57
C LYS A 141 10.66 1.36 8.14
N ILE A 142 9.62 1.24 7.33
CA ILE A 142 9.54 1.87 6.02
C ILE A 142 8.46 2.93 6.07
N VAL A 143 8.80 4.17 5.76
CA VAL A 143 7.87 5.28 5.64
C VAL A 143 7.62 5.54 4.16
N THR A 144 6.34 5.54 3.79
CA THR A 144 5.90 5.76 2.41
C THR A 144 5.07 7.02 2.34
N LYS A 145 5.40 7.90 1.40
CA LYS A 145 4.58 9.05 1.01
C LYS A 145 4.30 8.97 -0.48
N GLY A 146 3.05 9.23 -0.86
CA GLY A 146 2.65 9.19 -2.26
C GLY A 146 1.49 10.13 -2.52
N HIS A 147 1.45 10.62 -3.76
CA HIS A 147 0.38 11.43 -4.28
C HIS A 147 0.01 10.91 -5.67
N TRP A 148 -1.28 10.68 -5.90
CA TRP A 148 -1.80 10.22 -7.19
C TRP A 148 -3.18 10.82 -7.45
N ASP A 149 -3.52 11.00 -8.72
CA ASP A 149 -4.87 11.36 -9.13
C ASP A 149 -5.62 10.11 -9.60
N LEU A 150 -6.82 9.88 -9.05
CA LEU A 150 -7.79 8.96 -9.62
C LEU A 150 -8.78 9.72 -10.51
N ASP A 151 -9.33 9.05 -11.52
CA ASP A 151 -10.44 9.59 -12.32
C ASP A 151 -11.75 8.96 -11.83
N LEU A 152 -12.71 9.77 -11.38
CA LEU A 152 -14.03 9.30 -10.91
C LEU A 152 -14.79 8.52 -12.00
N ASP A 153 -14.52 8.81 -13.28
CA ASP A 153 -15.16 8.11 -14.40
C ASP A 153 -14.67 6.65 -14.51
N ASP A 154 -13.43 6.34 -14.10
CA ASP A 154 -12.91 4.96 -14.06
C ASP A 154 -13.74 4.06 -13.12
N PHE A 155 -14.36 4.66 -12.10
CA PHE A 155 -15.17 3.97 -11.11
C PHE A 155 -16.68 4.16 -11.31
N LYS A 156 -17.09 4.77 -12.43
CA LYS A 156 -18.49 5.06 -12.75
C LYS A 156 -19.22 5.79 -11.61
N ILE A 157 -18.50 6.67 -10.93
CA ILE A 157 -19.05 7.48 -9.85
C ILE A 157 -19.73 8.69 -10.49
N GLU A 158 -21.01 8.87 -10.19
CA GLU A 158 -21.73 10.07 -10.60
C GLU A 158 -21.18 11.27 -9.83
N LYS A 159 -20.69 12.27 -10.56
CA LYS A 159 -20.08 13.47 -9.98
C LYS A 159 -21.15 14.37 -9.40
N PRO A 160 -21.17 14.62 -8.08
CA PRO A 160 -22.09 15.58 -7.49
C PRO A 160 -21.95 16.95 -8.14
N ALA A 161 -23.08 17.67 -8.25
CA ALA A 161 -23.13 19.00 -8.81
C ALA A 161 -23.67 20.01 -7.79
N LEU A 162 -23.05 21.19 -7.78
CA LEU A 162 -23.49 22.33 -7.00
C LEU A 162 -23.56 23.55 -7.93
N LEU A 163 -24.69 24.27 -7.89
CA LEU A 163 -24.97 25.41 -8.77
C LEU A 163 -24.84 25.07 -10.27
N GLY A 164 -25.31 23.89 -10.67
CA GLY A 164 -25.30 23.43 -12.06
C GLY A 164 -23.92 23.05 -12.60
N LYS A 165 -22.88 22.99 -11.76
CA LYS A 165 -21.53 22.55 -12.13
C LYS A 165 -21.10 21.36 -11.28
N SER A 166 -20.64 20.29 -11.93
CA SER A 166 -20.04 19.15 -11.25
C SER A 166 -18.66 19.47 -10.68
N ILE A 167 -18.23 18.67 -9.72
CA ILE A 167 -16.83 18.59 -9.26
C ILE A 167 -15.89 18.19 -10.42
N ASP A 168 -14.59 18.50 -10.28
CA ASP A 168 -13.55 17.93 -11.15
C ASP A 168 -13.63 16.40 -11.07
N LYS A 169 -13.42 15.74 -12.20
CA LYS A 169 -13.37 14.28 -12.27
C LYS A 169 -12.10 13.72 -11.62
N ARG A 170 -11.05 14.54 -11.48
CA ARG A 170 -9.83 14.17 -10.77
C ARG A 170 -10.07 14.22 -9.27
N LEU A 171 -9.75 13.09 -8.62
CA LEU A 171 -9.73 12.90 -7.19
C LEU A 171 -8.27 12.77 -6.77
N GLY A 172 -7.71 13.83 -6.18
CA GLY A 172 -6.34 13.79 -5.66
C GLY A 172 -6.30 12.89 -4.42
N LEU A 173 -5.28 12.03 -4.31
CA LEU A 173 -5.08 11.12 -3.19
C LEU A 173 -3.68 11.26 -2.63
N ASP A 174 -3.61 11.63 -1.35
CA ASP A 174 -2.38 11.64 -0.57
C ASP A 174 -2.36 10.45 0.39
N LEU A 175 -1.25 9.70 0.40
CA LEU A 175 -1.00 8.61 1.33
C LEU A 175 0.25 8.93 2.14
N THR A 176 0.16 8.74 3.45
CA THR A 176 1.33 8.53 4.32
C THR A 176 1.13 7.23 5.09
N ALA A 177 2.12 6.35 5.09
CA ALA A 177 2.05 5.11 5.86
C ALA A 177 3.41 4.71 6.41
N THR A 178 3.36 4.02 7.55
CA THR A 178 4.51 3.44 8.24
C THR A 178 4.33 1.93 8.28
N TRP A 179 5.32 1.22 7.78
CA TRP A 179 5.34 -0.23 7.70
C TRP A 179 6.41 -0.80 8.62
N ILE A 180 6.08 -1.90 9.26
CA ILE A 180 6.97 -2.69 10.12
C ILE A 180 7.09 -4.11 9.55
N GLY A 181 8.23 -4.74 9.80
CA GLY A 181 8.57 -6.04 9.21
C GLY A 181 9.90 -5.98 8.50
N GLY A 182 10.13 -6.95 7.59
CA GLY A 182 11.44 -7.14 6.96
C GLY A 182 12.21 -8.30 7.56
#